data_AF-A0A1E5JSY0-F1
#
_entry.id   AF-A0A1E5JSY0-F1
#
_cell.length_a   1.000
_cell.length_b   1.000
_cell.length_c   1.000
_cell.angle_alpha   90.00
_cell.angle_beta   90.00
_cell.angle_gamma   90.00
#
_symmetry.space_group_name_H-M   'P 1'
#
loop_
_entity.id
_entity.type
_entity.pdbx_description
1 polymer ?
#
loop_
_entity_poly.entity_id
_entity_poly.type
_entity_poly.pdbx_seq_one_letter_code
_entity_poly.pdbx_strand_id
1 'polypeptide(L)'
;MKSQKELFEFLCELIDIQIKKYFSLAKFGVGPDARLNAKLVLDEVNELLEFAGQLIEDLENPQQGTATQEHFTSLFSQTKFYIEQEYVRAYAGWLLSENNIHSEVKERVEEQLHRIKQIGESAQIDSAIPSKPLTDIQKQCEHDSSAIAFRILDLAKSVKENPEMELPNNIPLHARIILKKNATTRYCAQEIAKPIEELHKKYDNFLRQSELEKSSSLLLKEDAESHQKKHKEKWENLYNRYKSIEPSSQLFSPDHEWYKVALPEKKKSETGYSSRNLMLFSGVVITGVVAISMLISYFMQLDDENSLGSVLKL
;
A
#
# COMPACT_ATOMS: atom_id res chain seq x y z
N MET A 1 -21.91 13.32 -15.01
CA MET A 1 -20.52 13.62 -15.42
C MET A 1 -19.64 14.13 -14.29
N LYS A 2 -20.15 14.87 -13.28
CA LYS A 2 -19.31 15.32 -12.16
C LYS A 2 -18.56 14.17 -11.48
N SER A 3 -19.27 13.13 -11.03
CA SER A 3 -18.65 11.98 -10.34
C SER A 3 -17.69 11.19 -11.24
N GLN A 4 -17.95 11.12 -12.55
CA GLN A 4 -17.01 10.52 -13.52
C GLN A 4 -15.70 11.29 -13.59
N LYS A 5 -15.76 12.63 -13.65
CA LYS A 5 -14.58 13.50 -13.63
C LYS A 5 -13.79 13.35 -12.33
N GLU A 6 -14.48 13.39 -11.18
CA GLU A 6 -13.85 13.24 -9.87
C GLU A 6 -13.20 11.86 -9.69
N LEU A 7 -13.85 10.78 -10.16
CA LEU A 7 -13.26 9.43 -10.14
C LEU A 7 -12.04 9.32 -11.07
N PHE A 8 -12.08 9.97 -12.24
CA PHE A 8 -10.95 9.99 -13.16
C PHE A 8 -9.74 10.73 -12.56
N GLU A 9 -9.96 11.90 -11.97
CA GLU A 9 -8.92 12.66 -11.27
C GLU A 9 -8.30 11.85 -10.13
N PHE A 10 -9.14 11.18 -9.33
CA PHE A 10 -8.71 10.28 -8.28
C PHE A 10 -7.87 9.10 -8.82
N LEU A 11 -8.28 8.48 -9.92
CA LEU A 11 -7.54 7.41 -10.59
C LEU A 11 -6.18 7.91 -11.10
N CYS A 12 -6.11 9.12 -11.67
CA CYS A 12 -4.85 9.71 -12.11
C CYS A 12 -3.84 9.83 -10.96
N GLU A 13 -4.26 10.36 -9.81
CA GLU A 13 -3.40 10.46 -8.63
C GLU A 13 -3.01 9.07 -8.10
N LEU A 14 -3.98 8.15 -7.99
CA LEU A 14 -3.74 6.80 -7.49
C LEU A 14 -2.73 6.04 -8.36
N ILE A 15 -2.89 6.06 -9.68
CA ILE A 15 -2.01 5.36 -10.61
C ILE A 15 -0.58 5.90 -10.52
N ASP A 16 -0.39 7.22 -10.46
CA ASP A 16 0.93 7.82 -10.32
C ASP A 16 1.62 7.38 -9.02
N ILE A 17 0.89 7.35 -7.90
CA ILE A 17 1.39 6.84 -6.60
C ILE A 17 1.80 5.37 -6.72
N GLN A 18 0.94 4.50 -7.28
CA GLN A 18 1.24 3.07 -7.38
C GLN A 18 2.42 2.81 -8.33
N ILE A 19 2.55 3.56 -9.44
CA ILE A 19 3.71 3.49 -10.34
C ILE A 19 5.01 3.81 -9.60
N LYS A 20 5.02 4.89 -8.82
CA LYS A 20 6.18 5.28 -8.00
C LYS A 20 6.48 4.25 -6.91
N LYS A 21 5.44 3.61 -6.35
CA LYS A 21 5.55 2.62 -5.27
C LYS A 21 6.15 1.30 -5.76
N TYR A 22 5.60 0.63 -6.77
CA TYR A 22 6.17 -0.66 -7.21
C TYR A 22 7.60 -0.49 -7.71
N PHE A 23 7.88 0.61 -8.39
CA PHE A 23 9.22 0.90 -8.89
C PHE A 23 10.22 1.01 -7.74
N SER A 24 9.85 1.77 -6.70
CA SER A 24 10.69 1.96 -5.53
C SER A 24 10.88 0.66 -4.73
N LEU A 25 9.83 -0.15 -4.60
CA LEU A 25 9.89 -1.45 -3.95
C LEU A 25 10.84 -2.41 -4.70
N ALA A 26 10.77 -2.46 -6.03
CA ALA A 26 11.67 -3.30 -6.83
C ALA A 26 13.12 -2.79 -6.83
N LYS A 27 13.31 -1.46 -6.85
CA LYS A 27 14.64 -0.84 -7.00
C LYS A 27 15.42 -0.70 -5.70
N PHE A 28 14.73 -0.35 -4.62
CA PHE A 28 15.34 -0.02 -3.33
C PHE A 28 14.91 -0.95 -2.21
N GLY A 29 13.86 -1.74 -2.43
CA GLY A 29 13.43 -2.74 -1.47
C GLY A 29 14.50 -3.81 -1.28
N VAL A 30 14.67 -4.22 -0.03
CA VAL A 30 15.63 -5.25 0.36
C VAL A 30 14.89 -6.54 0.63
N GLY A 31 15.28 -7.60 -0.07
CA GLY A 31 14.72 -8.95 0.08
C GLY A 31 13.70 -9.33 -1.00
N PRO A 32 13.39 -10.64 -1.12
CA PRO A 32 12.43 -11.16 -2.10
C PRO A 32 11.03 -10.56 -1.91
N ASP A 33 10.65 -10.21 -0.69
CA ASP A 33 9.29 -9.77 -0.42
C ASP A 33 8.96 -8.36 -0.87
N ALA A 34 9.96 -7.48 -0.88
CA ALA A 34 9.81 -6.19 -1.50
C ALA A 34 9.45 -6.35 -2.98
N ARG A 35 10.03 -7.36 -3.64
CA ARG A 35 9.80 -7.67 -5.05
C ARG A 35 8.48 -8.40 -5.29
N LEU A 36 8.01 -9.23 -4.35
CA LEU A 36 6.66 -9.79 -4.36
C LEU A 36 5.62 -8.67 -4.26
N ASN A 37 5.76 -7.78 -3.27
CA ASN A 37 4.85 -6.65 -3.10
C ASN A 37 4.93 -5.69 -4.29
N ALA A 38 6.11 -5.49 -4.87
CA ALA A 38 6.26 -4.71 -6.11
C ALA A 38 5.49 -5.35 -7.28
N LYS A 39 5.52 -6.67 -7.42
CA LYS A 39 4.76 -7.37 -8.47
C LYS A 39 3.26 -7.22 -8.27
N LEU A 40 2.78 -7.35 -7.04
CA LEU A 40 1.37 -7.15 -6.69
C LEU A 40 0.93 -5.74 -7.10
N VAL A 41 1.65 -4.70 -6.67
CA VAL A 41 1.32 -3.30 -7.00
C VAL A 41 1.42 -3.03 -8.51
N LEU A 42 2.33 -3.69 -9.22
CA LEU A 42 2.40 -3.61 -10.68
C LEU A 42 1.12 -4.17 -11.34
N ASP A 43 0.59 -5.27 -10.83
CA ASP A 43 -0.66 -5.85 -11.34
C ASP A 43 -1.86 -4.95 -11.04
N GLU A 44 -1.91 -4.35 -9.85
CA GLU A 44 -2.90 -3.31 -9.51
C GLU A 44 -2.87 -2.16 -10.54
N VAL A 45 -1.67 -1.67 -10.91
CA VAL A 45 -1.53 -0.58 -11.90
C VAL A 45 -2.08 -0.95 -13.27
N ASN A 46 -1.96 -2.20 -13.71
CA ASN A 46 -2.49 -2.63 -15.00
C ASN A 46 -4.02 -2.48 -15.05
N GLU A 47 -4.73 -2.93 -14.02
CA GLU A 47 -6.19 -2.82 -13.93
C GLU A 47 -6.64 -1.38 -13.72
N LEU A 48 -5.94 -0.60 -12.88
CA LEU A 48 -6.26 0.82 -12.68
C LEU A 48 -6.12 1.64 -13.97
N LEU A 49 -5.09 1.38 -14.78
CA LEU A 49 -4.93 2.01 -16.10
C LEU A 49 -6.06 1.63 -17.06
N GLU A 50 -6.56 0.39 -16.98
CA GLU A 50 -7.71 -0.06 -17.76
C GLU A 50 -8.99 0.68 -17.34
N PHE A 51 -9.23 0.81 -16.03
CA PHE A 51 -10.38 1.54 -15.49
C PHE A 51 -10.35 3.01 -15.89
N ALA A 52 -9.19 3.66 -15.80
CA ALA A 52 -9.02 5.03 -16.26
C ALA A 52 -9.21 5.14 -17.79
N GLY A 53 -8.79 4.13 -18.56
CA GLY A 53 -9.04 4.02 -20.00
C GLY A 53 -10.53 3.98 -20.35
N GLN A 54 -11.30 3.13 -19.67
CA GLN A 54 -12.75 3.03 -19.86
C GLN A 54 -13.44 4.34 -19.47
N LEU A 55 -13.06 4.92 -18.32
CA LEU A 55 -13.66 6.14 -17.82
C LEU A 55 -13.36 7.37 -18.71
N ILE A 56 -12.18 7.46 -19.33
CA ILE A 56 -11.88 8.57 -20.24
C ILE A 56 -12.66 8.43 -21.55
N GLU A 57 -12.88 7.22 -22.06
CA GLU A 57 -13.68 6.97 -23.25
C GLU A 57 -15.15 7.40 -23.04
N ASP A 58 -15.70 7.13 -21.85
CA ASP A 58 -17.01 7.61 -21.42
C ASP A 58 -17.10 9.15 -21.37
N LEU A 59 -16.04 9.80 -20.90
CA LEU A 59 -15.96 11.26 -20.80
C LEU A 59 -15.83 11.92 -22.18
N GLU A 60 -15.14 11.27 -23.13
CA GLU A 60 -14.97 11.75 -24.51
C GLU A 60 -16.23 11.54 -25.38
N ASN A 61 -17.04 10.52 -25.08
CA ASN A 61 -18.22 10.16 -25.87
C ASN A 61 -19.55 10.23 -25.07
N PRO A 62 -19.95 11.38 -24.51
CA PRO A 62 -21.16 11.47 -23.66
C PRO A 62 -22.48 11.11 -24.38
N GLN A 63 -22.48 11.11 -25.73
CA GLN A 63 -23.67 10.93 -26.57
C GLN A 63 -23.94 9.49 -27.00
N GLN A 64 -23.02 8.53 -26.81
CA GLN A 64 -23.21 7.12 -27.20
C GLN A 64 -24.13 6.32 -26.25
N GLY A 65 -25.02 7.04 -25.55
CA GLY A 65 -25.78 6.52 -24.42
C GLY A 65 -24.99 6.81 -23.15
N THR A 66 -25.66 7.36 -22.15
CA THR A 66 -25.14 7.47 -20.78
C THR A 66 -24.33 6.23 -20.45
N ALA A 67 -23.01 6.36 -20.22
CA ALA A 67 -22.23 5.32 -19.55
C ALA A 67 -23.12 4.82 -18.42
N THR A 68 -23.53 3.54 -18.49
CA THR A 68 -24.63 3.07 -17.65
C THR A 68 -24.22 3.33 -16.21
N GLN A 69 -25.15 3.80 -15.37
CA GLN A 69 -24.87 3.98 -13.94
C GLN A 69 -24.21 2.72 -13.34
N GLU A 70 -24.55 1.55 -13.87
CA GLU A 70 -23.92 0.26 -13.59
C GLU A 70 -22.43 0.21 -13.95
N HIS A 71 -22.03 0.67 -15.14
CA HIS A 71 -20.63 0.71 -15.55
C HIS A 71 -19.81 1.62 -14.63
N PHE A 72 -20.29 2.84 -14.36
CA PHE A 72 -19.64 3.73 -13.40
C PHE A 72 -19.54 3.10 -12.01
N THR A 73 -20.62 2.46 -11.55
CA THR A 73 -20.64 1.78 -10.24
C THR A 73 -19.62 0.65 -10.20
N SER A 74 -19.44 -0.11 -11.29
CA SER A 74 -18.41 -1.15 -11.38
C SER A 74 -17.01 -0.55 -11.25
N LEU A 75 -16.68 0.46 -12.06
CA LEU A 75 -15.37 1.12 -12.01
C LEU A 75 -15.09 1.74 -10.65
N PHE A 76 -16.09 2.38 -10.05
CA PHE A 76 -16.02 2.91 -8.69
C PHE A 76 -15.71 1.82 -7.67
N SER A 77 -16.48 0.73 -7.63
CA SER A 77 -16.29 -0.36 -6.68
C SER A 77 -14.93 -1.04 -6.86
N GLN A 78 -14.48 -1.24 -8.10
CA GLN A 78 -13.17 -1.85 -8.37
C GLN A 78 -11.99 -0.91 -8.02
N THR A 79 -12.16 0.40 -8.16
CA THR A 79 -11.16 1.39 -7.70
C THR A 79 -11.10 1.42 -6.17
N LYS A 80 -12.27 1.44 -5.52
CA LYS A 80 -12.40 1.40 -4.05
C LYS A 80 -11.75 0.14 -3.46
N PHE A 81 -11.92 -1.00 -4.14
CA PHE A 81 -11.32 -2.26 -3.74
C PHE A 81 -9.80 -2.15 -3.48
N TYR A 82 -9.02 -1.57 -4.40
CA TYR A 82 -7.55 -1.48 -4.19
C TYR A 82 -7.16 -0.56 -3.04
N ILE A 83 -7.91 0.53 -2.83
CA ILE A 83 -7.68 1.42 -1.69
C ILE A 83 -7.97 0.67 -0.38
N GLU A 84 -9.05 -0.12 -0.33
CA GLU A 84 -9.38 -0.97 0.82
C GLU A 84 -8.28 -2.01 1.10
N GLN A 85 -7.74 -2.65 0.06
CA GLN A 85 -6.62 -3.59 0.23
C GLN A 85 -5.32 -2.89 0.67
N GLU A 86 -5.04 -1.69 0.16
CA GLU A 86 -3.91 -0.91 0.65
C GLU A 86 -4.08 -0.49 2.11
N TYR A 87 -5.30 -0.14 2.53
CA TYR A 87 -5.60 0.21 3.92
C TYR A 87 -5.36 -0.97 4.86
N VAL A 88 -5.77 -2.18 4.46
CA VAL A 88 -5.50 -3.42 5.22
C VAL A 88 -4.00 -3.55 5.55
N ARG A 89 -3.15 -3.36 4.54
CA ARG A 89 -1.69 -3.44 4.68
C ARG A 89 -1.12 -2.28 5.52
N ALA A 90 -1.56 -1.06 5.24
CA ALA A 90 -1.10 0.15 5.91
C ALA A 90 -1.45 0.16 7.40
N TYR A 91 -2.69 -0.20 7.74
CA TYR A 91 -3.18 -0.20 9.11
C TYR A 91 -2.50 -1.28 9.96
N ALA A 92 -2.28 -2.48 9.40
CA ALA A 92 -1.49 -3.51 10.07
C ALA A 92 -0.06 -3.02 10.37
N GLY A 93 0.60 -2.37 9.40
CA GLY A 93 1.93 -1.77 9.60
C GLY A 93 1.96 -0.73 10.73
N TRP A 94 0.97 0.16 10.77
CA TRP A 94 0.84 1.17 11.83
C TRP A 94 0.54 0.55 13.21
N LEU A 95 -0.26 -0.51 13.27
CA LEU A 95 -0.50 -1.25 14.52
C LEU A 95 0.80 -1.86 15.06
N LEU A 96 1.62 -2.43 14.17
CA LEU A 96 2.93 -2.98 14.53
C LEU A 96 3.89 -1.92 15.05
N SER A 97 4.00 -0.79 14.36
CA SER A 97 4.90 0.29 14.76
C SER A 97 4.40 1.63 14.26
N GLU A 98 4.33 2.59 15.17
CA GLU A 98 4.15 4.00 14.81
C GLU A 98 5.52 4.61 14.50
N ASN A 99 5.75 4.90 13.24
CA ASN A 99 6.91 5.64 12.74
C ASN A 99 6.46 6.50 11.55
N ASN A 100 7.28 7.46 11.14
CA ASN A 100 6.91 8.41 10.09
C ASN A 100 6.39 7.72 8.83
N ILE A 101 7.01 6.60 8.42
CA ILE A 101 6.60 5.89 7.20
C ILE A 101 5.23 5.21 7.38
N HIS A 102 5.02 4.45 8.45
CA HIS A 102 3.74 3.77 8.67
C HIS A 102 2.59 4.75 8.93
N SER A 103 2.85 5.85 9.65
CA SER A 103 1.87 6.91 9.86
C SER A 103 1.54 7.63 8.56
N GLU A 104 2.54 8.07 7.78
CA GLU A 104 2.32 8.74 6.49
C GLU A 104 1.55 7.86 5.50
N VAL A 105 1.87 6.56 5.41
CA VAL A 105 1.15 5.64 4.52
C VAL A 105 -0.29 5.43 4.98
N LYS A 106 -0.53 5.23 6.28
CA LYS A 106 -1.88 5.07 6.83
C LYS A 106 -2.73 6.32 6.59
N GLU A 107 -2.21 7.49 6.94
CA GLU A 107 -2.90 8.77 6.81
C GLU A 107 -3.26 9.07 5.35
N ARG A 108 -2.32 8.88 4.42
CA ARG A 108 -2.59 9.02 2.99
C ARG A 108 -3.73 8.12 2.53
N VAL A 109 -3.69 6.83 2.90
CA VAL A 109 -4.70 5.87 2.45
C VAL A 109 -6.06 6.15 3.10
N GLU A 110 -6.10 6.63 4.34
CA GLU A 110 -7.34 7.10 4.99
C GLU A 110 -7.94 8.30 4.26
N GLU A 111 -7.10 9.25 3.83
CA GLU A 111 -7.54 10.38 3.01
C GLU A 111 -8.07 9.91 1.65
N GLN A 112 -7.38 8.98 0.98
CA GLN A 112 -7.85 8.38 -0.27
C GLN A 112 -9.19 7.64 -0.09
N LEU A 113 -9.37 6.90 1.01
CA LEU A 113 -10.65 6.27 1.36
C LEU A 113 -11.75 7.31 1.61
N HIS A 114 -11.42 8.42 2.25
CA HIS A 114 -12.38 9.50 2.48
C HIS A 114 -12.81 10.15 1.16
N ARG A 115 -11.85 10.48 0.29
CA ARG A 115 -12.12 11.08 -1.02
C ARG A 115 -12.97 10.17 -1.91
N ILE A 116 -12.65 8.88 -2.00
CA ILE A 116 -13.47 7.96 -2.82
C ILE A 116 -14.88 7.78 -2.24
N LYS A 117 -15.06 7.81 -0.91
CA LYS A 117 -16.40 7.79 -0.31
C LYS A 117 -17.22 9.03 -0.71
N GLN A 118 -16.62 10.22 -0.71
CA GLN A 118 -17.28 11.46 -1.15
C GLN A 118 -17.71 11.41 -2.62
N ILE A 119 -16.89 10.79 -3.48
CA ILE A 119 -17.24 10.55 -4.89
C ILE A 119 -18.45 9.61 -4.98
N GLY A 120 -18.45 8.53 -4.20
CA GLY A 120 -19.55 7.56 -4.12
C GLY A 120 -20.86 8.19 -3.61
N GLU A 121 -20.80 8.97 -2.54
CA GLU A 121 -21.94 9.71 -1.99
C GLU A 121 -22.54 10.66 -3.02
N SER A 122 -21.69 11.39 -3.75
CA SER A 122 -22.11 12.30 -4.83
C SER A 122 -22.78 11.55 -6.00
N ALA A 123 -22.44 10.27 -6.18
CA ALA A 123 -23.02 9.39 -7.19
C ALA A 123 -24.15 8.49 -6.67
N GLN A 124 -24.60 8.67 -5.42
CA GLN A 124 -25.62 7.85 -4.75
C GLN A 124 -25.24 6.36 -4.61
N ILE A 125 -23.95 6.07 -4.43
CA ILE A 125 -23.42 4.73 -4.19
C ILE A 125 -23.18 4.55 -2.68
N ASP A 126 -23.73 3.48 -2.10
CA ASP A 126 -23.48 3.12 -0.70
C ASP A 126 -22.04 2.63 -0.51
N SER A 127 -21.20 3.51 0.02
CA SER A 127 -19.78 3.22 0.26
C SER A 127 -19.52 2.47 1.58
N ALA A 128 -20.55 2.22 2.40
CA ALA A 128 -20.43 1.41 3.62
C ALA A 128 -20.26 -0.08 3.31
N ILE A 129 -20.72 -0.52 2.13
CA ILE A 129 -20.56 -1.90 1.67
C ILE A 129 -19.09 -2.11 1.22
N PRO A 130 -18.37 -3.10 1.78
CA PRO A 130 -17.04 -3.46 1.31
C PRO A 130 -17.05 -3.88 -0.15
N SER A 131 -16.03 -3.47 -0.91
CA SER A 131 -15.90 -3.87 -2.31
C SER A 131 -15.54 -5.36 -2.39
N LYS A 132 -15.99 -6.04 -3.46
CA LYS A 132 -15.66 -7.45 -3.69
C LYS A 132 -14.71 -7.58 -4.88
N PRO A 133 -13.76 -8.53 -4.86
CA PRO A 133 -12.91 -8.79 -6.00
C PRO A 133 -13.75 -9.37 -7.15
N LEU A 134 -13.54 -8.86 -8.37
CA LEU A 134 -14.18 -9.35 -9.59
C LEU A 134 -13.23 -10.15 -10.49
N THR A 135 -11.95 -9.77 -10.50
CA THR A 135 -10.91 -10.42 -11.33
C THR A 135 -10.04 -11.35 -10.49
N ASP A 136 -9.33 -12.28 -11.13
CA ASP A 136 -8.40 -13.16 -10.42
C ASP A 136 -7.21 -12.38 -9.82
N ILE A 137 -6.81 -11.28 -10.46
CA ILE A 137 -5.81 -10.35 -9.90
C ILE A 137 -6.35 -9.72 -8.61
N GLN A 138 -7.60 -9.26 -8.58
CA GLN A 138 -8.22 -8.73 -7.36
C GLN A 138 -8.34 -9.79 -6.28
N LYS A 139 -8.76 -11.02 -6.60
CA LYS A 139 -8.82 -12.12 -5.61
C LYS A 139 -7.44 -12.40 -5.02
N GLN A 140 -6.40 -12.46 -5.85
CA GLN A 140 -5.02 -12.62 -5.38
C GLN A 140 -4.58 -11.43 -4.52
N CYS A 141 -4.93 -10.20 -4.91
CA CYS A 141 -4.62 -9.00 -4.14
C CYS A 141 -5.28 -9.02 -2.74
N GLU A 142 -6.55 -9.42 -2.64
CA GLU A 142 -7.23 -9.57 -1.34
C GLU A 142 -6.55 -10.66 -0.48
N HIS A 143 -6.21 -11.80 -1.10
CA HIS A 143 -5.49 -12.88 -0.43
C HIS A 143 -4.13 -12.42 0.11
N ASP A 144 -3.28 -11.88 -0.75
CA ASP A 144 -1.93 -11.46 -0.39
C ASP A 144 -1.96 -10.30 0.63
N SER A 145 -2.91 -9.38 0.51
CA SER A 145 -3.08 -8.29 1.48
C SER A 145 -3.49 -8.80 2.86
N SER A 146 -4.42 -9.74 2.90
CA SER A 146 -4.84 -10.41 4.14
C SER A 146 -3.71 -11.24 4.74
N ALA A 147 -2.94 -11.95 3.92
CA ALA A 147 -1.77 -12.71 4.35
C ALA A 147 -0.68 -11.79 4.95
N ILE A 148 -0.37 -10.67 4.29
CA ILE A 148 0.57 -9.67 4.81
C ILE A 148 0.08 -9.11 6.15
N ALA A 149 -1.17 -8.67 6.22
CA ALA A 149 -1.73 -8.10 7.44
C ALA A 149 -1.76 -9.13 8.58
N PHE A 150 -2.24 -10.35 8.32
CA PHE A 150 -2.24 -11.45 9.29
C PHE A 150 -0.86 -11.64 9.91
N ARG A 151 0.18 -11.77 9.08
CA ARG A 151 1.54 -12.03 9.54
C ARG A 151 2.13 -10.87 10.36
N ILE A 152 1.86 -9.63 9.96
CA ILE A 152 2.25 -8.44 10.74
C ILE A 152 1.61 -8.49 12.13
N LEU A 153 0.31 -8.79 12.20
CA LEU A 153 -0.41 -8.85 13.47
C LEU A 153 0.03 -10.06 14.30
N ASP A 154 0.36 -11.18 13.67
CA ASP A 154 0.87 -12.39 14.31
C ASP A 154 2.24 -12.16 14.97
N LEU A 155 3.13 -11.41 14.29
CA LEU A 155 4.39 -10.96 14.88
C LEU A 155 4.15 -10.05 16.10
N ALA A 156 3.23 -9.09 15.99
CA ALA A 156 2.90 -8.21 17.12
C ALA A 156 2.39 -8.99 18.33
N LYS A 157 1.53 -10.00 18.10
CA LYS A 157 1.03 -10.90 19.15
C LYS A 157 2.14 -11.75 19.74
N SER A 158 2.94 -12.41 18.91
CA SER A 158 4.05 -13.27 19.36
C SER A 158 5.05 -12.52 20.22
N VAL A 159 5.42 -11.30 19.80
CA VAL A 159 6.32 -10.42 20.56
C VAL A 159 5.68 -9.93 21.86
N LYS A 160 4.38 -9.63 21.87
CA LYS A 160 3.64 -9.28 23.11
C LYS A 160 3.62 -10.46 24.10
N GLU A 161 3.37 -11.67 23.62
CA GLU A 161 3.28 -12.88 24.44
C GLU A 161 4.65 -13.31 24.98
N ASN A 162 5.72 -13.11 24.21
CA ASN A 162 7.10 -13.40 24.61
C ASN A 162 8.06 -12.25 24.23
N PRO A 163 8.15 -11.18 25.05
CA PRO A 163 8.99 -10.02 24.76
C PRO A 163 10.50 -10.33 24.59
N GLU A 164 10.96 -11.41 25.22
CA GLU A 164 12.36 -11.83 25.18
C GLU A 164 12.70 -12.72 23.99
N MET A 165 11.72 -13.07 23.15
CA MET A 165 11.95 -13.94 21.98
C MET A 165 13.12 -13.42 21.12
N GLU A 166 13.88 -14.37 20.57
CA GLU A 166 14.90 -14.06 19.59
C GLU A 166 14.23 -13.67 18.27
N LEU A 167 14.43 -12.41 17.87
CA LEU A 167 13.93 -11.89 16.60
C LEU A 167 14.97 -12.16 15.50
N PRO A 168 14.55 -12.70 14.34
CA PRO A 168 15.47 -13.09 13.28
C PRO A 168 16.42 -11.98 12.82
N ASN A 169 17.62 -12.39 12.44
CA ASN A 169 18.71 -11.46 12.06
C ASN A 169 18.46 -10.72 10.75
N ASN A 170 17.48 -11.16 9.94
CA ASN A 170 17.03 -10.46 8.75
C ASN A 170 16.13 -9.25 9.08
N ILE A 171 15.62 -9.13 10.32
CA ILE A 171 14.93 -7.93 10.79
C ILE A 171 16.00 -6.91 11.23
N PRO A 172 15.99 -5.68 10.70
CA PRO A 172 16.93 -4.64 11.10
C PRO A 172 17.01 -4.44 12.61
N LEU A 173 18.21 -4.22 13.15
CA LEU A 173 18.44 -4.09 14.60
C LEU A 173 17.53 -3.04 15.24
N HIS A 174 17.38 -1.86 14.62
CA HIS A 174 16.51 -0.81 15.15
C HIS A 174 15.03 -1.24 15.18
N ALA A 175 14.55 -1.98 14.18
CA ALA A 175 13.19 -2.51 14.15
C ALA A 175 12.99 -3.56 15.25
N ARG A 176 13.97 -4.44 15.49
CA ARG A 176 13.93 -5.39 16.61
C ARG A 176 13.84 -4.68 17.97
N ILE A 177 14.59 -3.60 18.16
CA ILE A 177 14.53 -2.77 19.38
C ILE A 177 13.13 -2.18 19.56
N ILE A 178 12.53 -1.64 18.49
CA ILE A 178 11.18 -1.08 18.52
C ILE A 178 10.14 -2.16 18.85
N LEU A 179 10.20 -3.33 18.21
CA LEU A 179 9.29 -4.45 18.47
C LEU A 179 9.35 -4.88 19.94
N LYS A 180 10.56 -5.09 20.50
CA LYS A 180 10.74 -5.44 21.91
C LYS A 180 10.23 -4.36 22.87
N LYS A 181 10.42 -3.08 22.54
CA LYS A 181 9.83 -1.98 23.31
C LYS A 181 8.30 -1.99 23.24
N ASN A 182 7.73 -2.21 22.06
CA ASN A 182 6.28 -2.22 21.84
C ASN A 182 5.59 -3.37 22.58
N ALA A 183 6.30 -4.50 22.78
CA ALA A 183 5.83 -5.65 23.55
C ALA A 183 5.30 -5.29 24.94
N THR A 184 5.98 -4.38 25.63
CA THR A 184 5.65 -3.96 27.01
C THR A 184 4.93 -2.61 27.07
N THR A 185 4.70 -1.96 25.93
CA THR A 185 4.09 -0.63 25.84
C THR A 185 2.92 -0.65 24.87
N ARG A 186 3.17 -0.39 23.58
CA ARG A 186 2.15 -0.22 22.55
C ARG A 186 1.19 -1.40 22.44
N TYR A 187 1.67 -2.64 22.45
CA TYR A 187 0.81 -3.83 22.27
C TYR A 187 -0.04 -4.15 23.51
N CYS A 188 0.20 -3.47 24.63
CA CYS A 188 -0.59 -3.56 25.85
C CYS A 188 -1.70 -2.50 25.92
N ALA A 189 -1.62 -1.43 25.13
CA ALA A 189 -2.63 -0.38 25.08
C ALA A 189 -3.92 -0.92 24.45
N GLN A 190 -5.08 -0.70 25.07
CA GLN A 190 -6.35 -1.32 24.67
C GLN A 190 -6.74 -0.97 23.22
N GLU A 191 -6.50 0.28 22.84
CA GLU A 191 -6.75 0.84 21.50
C GLU A 191 -5.88 0.23 20.40
N ILE A 192 -4.79 -0.48 20.76
CA ILE A 192 -3.93 -1.21 19.82
C ILE A 192 -4.14 -2.72 19.95
N ALA A 193 -4.18 -3.24 21.17
CA ALA A 193 -4.34 -4.66 21.46
C ALA A 193 -5.62 -5.23 20.87
N LYS A 194 -6.75 -4.54 21.05
CA LYS A 194 -8.06 -5.01 20.56
C LYS A 194 -8.10 -5.10 19.03
N PRO A 195 -7.73 -4.05 18.26
CA PRO A 195 -7.63 -4.17 16.80
C PRO A 195 -6.68 -5.28 16.34
N ILE A 196 -5.53 -5.48 17.01
CA ILE A 196 -4.61 -6.56 16.67
C ILE A 196 -5.29 -7.92 16.79
N GLU A 197 -5.98 -8.18 17.91
CA GLU A 197 -6.66 -9.46 18.15
C GLU A 197 -7.82 -9.70 17.17
N GLU A 198 -8.67 -8.70 16.97
CA GLU A 198 -9.85 -8.78 16.10
C GLU A 198 -9.46 -8.98 14.63
N LEU A 199 -8.49 -8.20 14.14
CA LEU A 199 -8.01 -8.30 12.76
C LEU A 199 -7.20 -9.57 12.51
N HIS A 200 -6.36 -9.99 13.47
CA HIS A 200 -5.63 -11.26 13.38
C HIS A 200 -6.60 -12.42 13.18
N LYS A 201 -7.64 -12.50 14.02
CA LYS A 201 -8.68 -13.52 13.90
C LYS A 201 -9.46 -13.42 12.59
N LYS A 202 -9.81 -12.21 12.15
CA LYS A 202 -10.50 -11.97 10.88
C LYS A 202 -9.70 -12.53 9.70
N TYR A 203 -8.42 -12.20 9.63
CA TYR A 203 -7.58 -12.62 8.50
C TYR A 203 -7.21 -14.10 8.59
N ASP A 204 -7.00 -14.68 9.78
CA ASP A 204 -6.84 -16.14 9.95
C ASP A 204 -8.04 -16.90 9.39
N ASN A 205 -9.25 -16.48 9.78
CA ASN A 205 -10.49 -17.11 9.29
C ASN A 205 -10.63 -17.00 7.77
N PHE A 206 -10.31 -15.85 7.19
CA PHE A 206 -10.34 -15.64 5.75
C PHE A 206 -9.32 -16.53 5.02
N LEU A 207 -8.07 -16.57 5.50
CA LEU A 207 -6.99 -17.32 4.86
C LEU A 207 -7.25 -18.84 4.90
N ARG A 208 -7.84 -19.36 5.99
CA ARG A 208 -8.24 -20.78 6.08
C ARG A 208 -9.36 -21.17 5.11
N GLN A 209 -10.15 -20.20 4.66
CA GLN A 209 -11.23 -20.42 3.70
C GLN A 209 -10.79 -20.13 2.27
N SER A 210 -9.64 -19.49 2.07
CA SER A 210 -9.13 -19.14 0.76
C SER A 210 -8.50 -20.37 0.08
N GLU A 211 -8.89 -20.61 -1.16
CA GLU A 211 -8.30 -21.67 -2.01
C GLU A 211 -7.02 -21.19 -2.72
N LEU A 212 -6.68 -19.90 -2.61
CA LEU A 212 -5.51 -19.32 -3.25
C LEU A 212 -4.26 -19.58 -2.43
N GLU A 213 -3.16 -19.80 -3.13
CA GLU A 213 -1.83 -19.77 -2.56
C GLU A 213 -1.23 -18.36 -2.66
N LYS A 214 -0.27 -18.07 -1.79
CA LYS A 214 0.48 -16.80 -1.85
C LYS A 214 1.23 -16.68 -3.16
N SER A 215 1.19 -15.51 -3.79
CA SER A 215 1.95 -15.26 -5.02
C SER A 215 3.46 -15.39 -4.78
N SER A 216 4.13 -16.11 -5.68
CA SER A 216 5.60 -16.27 -5.71
C SER A 216 6.26 -15.42 -6.81
N SER A 217 5.48 -14.63 -7.55
CA SER A 217 5.96 -13.85 -8.68
C SER A 217 6.74 -12.61 -8.23
N LEU A 218 8.00 -12.52 -8.62
CA LEU A 218 8.91 -11.44 -8.24
C LEU A 218 9.02 -10.41 -9.37
N LEU A 219 8.98 -9.12 -9.03
CA LEU A 219 9.35 -8.05 -9.96
C LEU A 219 10.84 -7.72 -9.81
N LEU A 220 11.64 -8.06 -10.82
CA LEU A 220 13.06 -7.70 -10.88
C LEU A 220 13.24 -6.21 -11.16
N LYS A 221 14.42 -5.69 -10.84
CA LYS A 221 14.71 -4.25 -10.94
C LYS A 221 14.69 -3.77 -12.40
N GLU A 222 15.29 -4.55 -13.29
CA GLU A 222 15.39 -4.26 -14.72
C GLU A 222 14.00 -4.25 -15.36
N ASP A 223 13.16 -5.23 -15.00
CA ASP A 223 11.78 -5.31 -15.43
C ASP A 223 10.95 -4.13 -14.88
N ALA A 224 11.15 -3.76 -13.61
CA ALA A 224 10.47 -2.62 -13.01
C ALA A 224 10.76 -1.30 -13.73
N GLU A 225 11.99 -1.09 -14.21
CA GLU A 225 12.36 0.09 -15.02
C GLU A 225 11.60 0.12 -16.35
N SER A 226 11.53 -1.02 -17.05
CA SER A 226 10.77 -1.17 -18.30
C SER A 226 9.27 -0.92 -18.09
N HIS A 227 8.69 -1.56 -17.08
CA HIS A 227 7.27 -1.40 -16.74
C HIS A 227 6.94 0.02 -16.31
N GLN A 228 7.79 0.67 -15.50
CA GLN A 228 7.61 2.08 -15.11
C GLN A 228 7.51 2.99 -16.32
N LYS A 229 8.41 2.84 -17.29
CA LYS A 229 8.36 3.65 -18.51
C LYS A 229 7.04 3.45 -19.26
N LYS A 230 6.66 2.20 -19.52
CA LYS A 230 5.43 1.86 -20.23
C LYS A 230 4.17 2.37 -19.52
N HIS A 231 4.10 2.21 -18.20
CA HIS A 231 2.94 2.65 -17.41
C HIS A 231 2.86 4.17 -17.32
N LYS A 232 4.00 4.88 -17.22
CA LYS A 232 4.02 6.34 -17.31
C LYS A 232 3.55 6.86 -18.66
N GLU A 233 4.00 6.27 -19.76
CA GLU A 233 3.55 6.66 -21.11
C GLU A 233 2.03 6.50 -21.26
N LYS A 234 1.46 5.38 -20.77
CA LYS A 234 0.00 5.17 -20.74
C LYS A 234 -0.71 6.20 -19.87
N TRP A 235 -0.21 6.42 -18.66
CA TRP A 235 -0.78 7.38 -17.72
C TRP A 235 -0.74 8.81 -18.27
N GLU A 236 0.38 9.22 -18.88
CA GLU A 236 0.54 10.54 -19.53
C GLU A 236 -0.44 10.71 -20.70
N ASN A 237 -0.68 9.65 -21.47
CA ASN A 237 -1.68 9.69 -22.53
C ASN A 237 -3.10 9.95 -21.98
N LEU A 238 -3.51 9.21 -20.94
CA LEU A 238 -4.80 9.40 -20.27
C LEU A 238 -4.93 10.80 -19.65
N TYR A 239 -3.89 11.26 -18.97
CA TYR A 239 -3.81 12.58 -18.35
C TYR A 239 -3.96 13.71 -19.38
N ASN A 240 -3.28 13.60 -20.53
CA ASN A 240 -3.36 14.59 -21.60
C ASN A 240 -4.74 14.60 -22.29
N ARG A 241 -5.35 13.42 -22.49
CA ARG A 241 -6.72 13.31 -23.01
C ARG A 241 -7.71 14.02 -22.07
N TYR A 242 -7.60 13.78 -20.77
CA TYR A 242 -8.45 14.45 -19.78
C TYR A 242 -8.26 15.97 -19.75
N LYS A 243 -7.03 16.45 -19.94
CA LYS A 243 -6.74 17.89 -20.04
C LYS A 243 -7.48 18.55 -21.20
N SER A 244 -7.73 17.83 -22.30
CA SER A 244 -8.54 18.32 -23.41
C SER A 244 -10.04 18.41 -23.08
N ILE A 245 -10.51 17.63 -22.10
CA ILE A 245 -11.92 17.57 -21.67
C ILE A 245 -12.21 18.59 -20.57
N GLU A 246 -11.35 18.67 -19.55
CA GLU A 246 -11.51 19.55 -18.39
C GLU A 246 -10.21 20.34 -18.10
N PRO A 247 -9.84 21.30 -18.97
CA PRO A 247 -8.57 22.05 -18.84
C PRO A 247 -8.51 22.89 -17.56
N SER A 248 -9.65 23.15 -16.92
CA SER A 248 -9.76 23.95 -15.70
C SER A 248 -9.66 23.13 -14.40
N SER A 249 -9.51 21.80 -14.51
CA SER A 249 -9.37 20.93 -13.35
C SER A 249 -8.21 21.35 -12.45
N GLN A 250 -8.44 21.30 -11.13
CA GLN A 250 -7.40 21.54 -10.13
C GLN A 250 -6.23 20.57 -10.31
N LEU A 251 -6.43 19.38 -10.90
CA LEU A 251 -5.37 18.42 -11.21
C LEU A 251 -4.23 19.02 -12.05
N PHE A 252 -4.54 20.01 -12.90
CA PHE A 252 -3.57 20.68 -13.77
C PHE A 252 -3.00 21.98 -13.18
N SER A 253 -3.47 22.38 -11.99
CA SER A 253 -3.01 23.60 -11.33
C SER A 253 -1.55 23.46 -10.91
N PRO A 254 -0.72 24.51 -11.03
CA PRO A 254 0.63 24.52 -10.46
C PRO A 254 0.62 24.31 -8.94
N ASP A 255 -0.50 24.62 -8.27
CA ASP A 255 -0.69 24.46 -6.83
C ASP A 255 -1.20 23.06 -6.44
N HIS A 256 -1.36 22.14 -7.41
CA HIS A 256 -1.80 20.78 -7.11
C HIS A 256 -0.67 19.96 -6.47
N GLU A 257 -0.87 19.58 -5.22
CA GLU A 257 0.09 18.77 -4.48
C GLU A 257 -0.09 17.28 -4.78
N TRP A 258 0.80 16.74 -5.61
CA TRP A 258 0.88 15.31 -5.84
C TRP A 258 1.38 14.58 -4.59
N TYR A 259 0.68 13.52 -4.20
CA TYR A 259 1.13 12.66 -3.12
C TYR A 259 2.54 12.13 -3.38
N LYS A 260 3.37 12.26 -2.35
CA LYS A 260 4.70 11.63 -2.32
C LYS A 260 4.53 10.21 -1.81
N VAL A 261 5.15 9.25 -2.48
CA VAL A 261 5.31 7.92 -1.91
C VAL A 261 6.26 8.06 -0.73
N ALA A 262 5.85 7.61 0.45
CA ALA A 262 6.73 7.53 1.62
C ALA A 262 7.89 6.59 1.27
N LEU A 263 9.03 7.20 0.94
CA LEU A 263 10.27 6.50 0.59
C LEU A 263 11.34 6.92 1.61
N PRO A 264 12.22 5.99 2.02
CA PRO A 264 13.37 6.38 2.82
C PRO A 264 14.26 7.33 2.01
N GLU A 265 14.45 8.56 2.50
CA GLU A 265 15.33 9.54 1.87
C GLU A 265 16.80 9.06 1.90
N LYS A 266 17.50 9.13 0.76
CA LYS A 266 18.97 9.08 0.73
C LYS A 266 19.50 10.49 1.01
N LYS A 267 20.23 10.70 2.12
CA LYS A 267 21.08 11.90 2.25
C LYS A 267 22.36 11.74 1.45
N LYS A 268 22.67 12.76 0.63
CA LYS A 268 24.03 13.01 0.11
C LYS A 268 24.94 13.35 1.29
N SER A 269 26.14 12.79 1.30
CA SER A 269 27.18 13.10 2.27
C SER A 269 27.73 14.51 2.01
N GLU A 270 27.56 15.42 2.97
CA GLU A 270 28.37 16.63 3.03
C GLU A 270 29.39 16.49 4.16
N THR A 271 30.66 16.50 3.75
CA THR A 271 31.85 16.61 4.60
C THR A 271 31.99 18.02 5.14
N GLY A 272 32.25 18.18 6.44
CA GLY A 272 32.70 19.45 7.01
C GLY A 272 32.65 19.51 8.55
N TYR A 273 33.78 19.26 9.20
CA TYR A 273 34.00 19.54 10.63
C TYR A 273 34.04 21.06 10.90
N SER A 274 33.43 21.56 11.99
CA SER A 274 34.11 22.36 13.05
C SER A 274 33.14 23.06 14.04
N SER A 275 33.30 22.67 15.31
CA SER A 275 33.24 23.36 16.61
C SER A 275 32.18 24.42 17.04
N ARG A 276 31.60 24.09 18.23
CA ARG A 276 31.32 24.90 19.47
C ARG A 276 30.15 25.90 19.57
N ASN A 277 29.21 25.51 20.45
CA ASN A 277 28.38 26.26 21.43
C ASN A 277 27.48 27.42 20.95
N LEU A 278 26.14 27.26 21.02
CA LEU A 278 25.26 27.75 22.11
C LEU A 278 23.76 27.54 21.78
N MET A 279 23.06 26.95 22.75
CA MET A 279 21.68 27.18 23.20
C MET A 279 20.46 27.28 22.25
N LEU A 280 19.45 26.47 22.65
CA LEU A 280 18.00 26.70 22.65
C LEU A 280 17.21 26.45 21.35
N PHE A 281 16.20 25.57 21.51
CA PHE A 281 15.06 25.31 20.61
C PHE A 281 15.37 25.06 19.14
N SER A 282 15.66 23.80 18.83
CA SER A 282 15.40 23.08 17.57
C SER A 282 16.37 21.89 17.55
N GLY A 283 15.87 20.69 17.37
CA GLY A 283 16.71 19.51 17.58
C GLY A 283 16.07 18.24 17.09
N VAL A 284 15.87 18.19 15.77
CA VAL A 284 15.63 16.95 15.03
C VAL A 284 16.77 15.99 15.37
N VAL A 285 16.50 14.97 16.17
CA VAL A 285 17.39 13.82 16.33
C VAL A 285 17.21 12.94 15.09
N ILE A 286 17.91 13.32 14.03
CA ILE A 286 18.03 12.55 12.80
C ILE A 286 18.78 11.26 13.15
N THR A 287 18.04 10.17 13.25
CA THR A 287 18.57 8.81 13.40
C THR A 287 18.02 7.93 12.28
N GLY A 288 18.89 7.67 11.30
CA GLY A 288 19.19 6.31 10.81
C GLY A 288 18.15 5.49 10.02
N VAL A 289 18.45 5.35 8.72
CA VAL A 289 18.54 4.11 7.91
C VAL A 289 17.32 3.19 7.75
N VAL A 290 16.87 3.12 6.48
CA VAL A 290 16.28 2.00 5.72
C VAL A 290 15.71 0.85 6.56
N ALA A 291 14.43 0.93 6.86
CA ALA A 291 13.58 -0.23 7.08
C ALA A 291 12.19 0.09 6.56
N ILE A 292 11.60 -0.89 5.88
CA ILE A 292 10.15 -1.22 5.84
C ILE A 292 9.83 -2.18 4.69
N SER A 293 10.82 -2.59 3.90
CA SER A 293 10.67 -3.75 3.01
C SER A 293 11.04 -5.09 3.65
N MET A 294 11.67 -5.09 4.85
CA MET A 294 12.29 -6.30 5.43
C MET A 294 11.41 -7.09 6.42
N LEU A 295 10.28 -6.55 6.88
CA LEU A 295 9.39 -7.32 7.77
C LEU A 295 8.82 -8.56 7.06
N ILE A 296 8.77 -8.56 5.73
CA ILE A 296 8.22 -9.67 4.97
C ILE A 296 9.28 -10.77 4.71
N SER A 297 10.59 -10.49 4.79
CA SER A 297 11.65 -11.52 4.74
C SER A 297 11.59 -12.50 5.91
N TYR A 298 11.13 -12.02 7.07
CA TYR A 298 10.76 -12.86 8.21
C TYR A 298 9.56 -13.77 7.89
N PHE A 299 8.63 -13.29 7.08
CA PHE A 299 7.38 -13.96 6.77
C PHE A 299 7.50 -15.07 5.72
N MET A 300 8.48 -15.05 4.81
CA MET A 300 8.79 -16.21 3.94
C MET A 300 9.52 -17.32 4.70
N GLN A 301 10.41 -16.98 5.64
CA GLN A 301 11.13 -17.97 6.45
C GLN A 301 10.23 -18.74 7.42
N LEU A 302 9.18 -18.11 7.97
CA LEU A 302 8.19 -18.81 8.82
C LEU A 302 7.35 -19.85 8.06
N ASP A 303 7.14 -19.68 6.74
CA ASP A 303 6.47 -20.69 5.91
C ASP A 303 7.43 -21.82 5.53
N ASP A 304 8.69 -21.51 5.23
CA ASP A 304 9.72 -22.53 4.95
C ASP A 304 10.00 -23.40 6.20
N GLU A 305 10.07 -22.82 7.39
CA GLU A 305 10.25 -23.57 8.64
C GLU A 305 9.02 -24.42 9.02
N ASN A 306 7.80 -23.96 8.70
CA ASN A 306 6.59 -24.76 8.92
C ASN A 306 6.35 -25.84 7.84
N SER A 307 6.87 -25.67 6.62
CA SER A 307 6.81 -26.70 5.56
C SER A 307 7.79 -27.85 5.80
N LEU A 308 8.95 -27.57 6.43
CA LEU A 308 9.94 -28.56 6.85
C LEU A 308 9.49 -29.41 8.06
N GLY A 309 8.46 -28.98 8.81
CA GLY A 309 7.85 -29.77 9.88
C GLY A 309 7.00 -30.96 9.41
N SER A 310 6.68 -31.05 8.12
CA SER A 310 5.84 -32.14 7.55
C SER A 310 6.62 -33.27 6.86
N VAL A 311 7.95 -33.13 6.70
CA VAL A 311 8.79 -34.12 5.98
C VAL A 311 9.57 -35.06 6.94
N LEU A 312 9.40 -34.92 8.26
CA LEU A 312 9.95 -35.85 9.25
C LEU A 312 8.84 -36.58 10.04
N LYS A 313 7.97 -37.27 9.30
CA LYS A 313 7.27 -38.47 9.79
C LYS A 313 7.27 -39.54 8.70
N LEU A 314 8.39 -40.22 8.59
CA LEU A 314 8.52 -41.60 8.11
C LEU A 314 9.71 -42.23 8.83
#